data_AF-A0A8J6LRE4-F1
#
_entry.id   AF-A0A8J6LRE4-F1
#
_cell.length_a   1.000
_cell.length_b   1.000
_cell.length_c   1.000
_cell.angle_alpha   90.00
_cell.angle_beta   90.00
_cell.angle_gamma   90.00
#
_symmetry.space_group_name_H-M   'P 1'
#
loop_
_entity.id
_entity.type
_entity.pdbx_description
1 polymer ?
#
loop_
_entity_poly.entity_id
_entity_poly.type
_entity_poly.pdbx_seq_one_letter_code
_entity_poly.pdbx_strand_id
1 'polypeptide(L)'
;MKSRSLLRWGLPRDAQASTQLTVFIVLTVATILITRGGLAAAGYPSIGGSRLHIAHVLWGGLLMLLAMVVQLSFIGPVVKPIAAVFGGIGFGLFIDEVGKFVTRDNDYFYRPAVAIIYVTIVALILATHFMHRSRPLQASERLANAVYQAVTGVASGLSAHRLAGAQQHLEAAKSVPGSVEVHILLTELPVGEDDYFIRATRTIQAKAERVFESRTVMGFTISLIVIQAVAGVISAAVTLTQIVFYPHLLATGGDRILVILMSVSAAASTICLLIGLARFRNERMVAIDWFQRAVLIDLLVTQLLDSTISGFRAVFFVFVGLFVLAILAAEKTRLVAQTVRRDRTEGTELTRDKSAEIAGGTEGETREIEDAGEELAGTSTKVEHEAVDEIVRDEEQEIEVDPDSEDDLEESDSENEQPQQAVTPESGESVWPPGKRKDVPVPQSEPEISAGSHVIEGSKRYFRP
;
A
#
# COMPACT_ATOMS: atom_id res chain seq x y z
N MET A 1 -8.18 3.00 19.67
CA MET A 1 -8.53 4.42 19.90
C MET A 1 -8.45 5.32 18.64
N LYS A 2 -7.39 5.30 17.81
CA LYS A 2 -7.31 6.22 16.63
C LYS A 2 -8.42 6.08 15.57
N SER A 3 -9.00 4.89 15.38
CA SER A 3 -9.94 4.63 14.27
C SER A 3 -11.35 5.24 14.48
N ARG A 4 -11.80 5.38 15.73
CA ARG A 4 -13.03 6.12 16.06
C ARG A 4 -12.85 7.62 15.81
N SER A 5 -11.63 8.16 15.93
CA SER A 5 -11.36 9.58 15.69
C SER A 5 -11.48 9.94 14.21
N LEU A 6 -10.97 9.11 13.28
CA LEU A 6 -11.06 9.38 11.84
C LEU A 6 -12.50 9.33 11.33
N LEU A 7 -13.31 8.42 11.87
CA LEU A 7 -14.73 8.33 11.55
C LEU A 7 -15.51 9.58 12.01
N ARG A 8 -15.15 10.17 13.16
CA ARG A 8 -15.74 11.45 13.62
C ARG A 8 -15.43 12.63 12.70
N TRP A 9 -14.35 12.53 11.91
CA TRP A 9 -13.97 13.52 10.91
C TRP A 9 -14.57 13.21 9.53
N GLY A 10 -15.43 12.18 9.42
CA GLY A 10 -16.05 11.80 8.15
C GLY A 10 -15.08 11.15 7.17
N LEU A 11 -13.99 10.53 7.65
CA LEU A 11 -12.94 9.93 6.82
C LEU A 11 -12.95 8.40 6.93
N PRO A 12 -13.98 7.68 6.42
CA PRO A 12 -13.95 6.23 6.35
C PRO A 12 -12.84 5.79 5.37
N ARG A 13 -12.07 4.78 5.77
CA ARG A 13 -11.01 4.23 4.89
C ARG A 13 -11.64 3.47 3.73
N ASP A 14 -11.17 3.76 2.52
CA ASP A 14 -11.53 2.99 1.32
C ASP A 14 -10.77 1.64 1.32
N ALA A 15 -11.50 0.55 1.11
CA ALA A 15 -10.96 -0.81 1.02
C ALA A 15 -9.94 -0.96 -0.12
N GLN A 16 -10.07 -0.19 -1.19
CA GLN A 16 -9.20 -0.21 -2.38
C GLN A 16 -8.07 0.84 -2.32
N ALA A 17 -7.98 1.65 -1.25
CA ALA A 17 -6.98 2.71 -1.15
C ALA A 17 -5.53 2.19 -1.28
N SER A 18 -5.23 1.06 -0.64
CA SER A 18 -3.90 0.44 -0.73
C SER A 18 -3.55 0.07 -2.17
N THR A 19 -4.50 -0.49 -2.92
CA THR A 19 -4.33 -0.86 -4.33
C THR A 19 -4.07 0.38 -5.18
N GLN A 20 -4.89 1.42 -5.03
CA GLN A 20 -4.79 2.65 -5.81
C GLN A 20 -3.47 3.38 -5.54
N LEU A 21 -3.05 3.50 -4.28
CA LEU A 21 -1.77 4.09 -3.91
C LEU A 21 -0.59 3.27 -4.44
N THR A 22 -0.70 1.95 -4.42
CA THR A 22 0.32 1.08 -5.03
C THR A 22 0.44 1.33 -6.53
N VAL A 23 -0.70 1.42 -7.24
CA VAL A 23 -0.72 1.74 -8.68
C VAL A 23 -0.08 3.11 -8.94
N PHE A 24 -0.43 4.12 -8.15
CA PHE A 24 0.17 5.46 -8.24
C PHE A 24 1.69 5.41 -8.10
N ILE A 25 2.20 4.73 -7.07
CA ILE A 25 3.64 4.61 -6.80
C ILE A 25 4.34 3.83 -7.93
N VAL A 26 3.78 2.70 -8.34
CA VAL A 26 4.37 1.87 -9.41
C VAL A 26 4.46 2.65 -10.71
N LEU A 27 3.41 3.40 -11.08
CA LEU A 27 3.43 4.23 -12.29
C LEU A 27 4.36 5.44 -12.16
N THR A 28 4.48 6.03 -10.98
CA THR A 28 5.48 7.07 -10.70
C THR A 28 6.88 6.54 -11.00
N VAL A 29 7.26 5.43 -10.40
CA VAL A 29 8.60 4.83 -10.55
C VAL A 29 8.82 4.36 -11.98
N ALA A 30 7.85 3.68 -12.59
CA ALA A 30 7.94 3.23 -13.98
C ALA A 30 8.14 4.42 -14.94
N THR A 31 7.44 5.52 -14.72
CA THR A 31 7.58 6.73 -15.54
C THR A 31 8.98 7.32 -15.44
N ILE A 32 9.56 7.41 -14.23
CA ILE A 32 10.95 7.87 -14.03
C ILE A 32 11.94 6.95 -14.75
N LEU A 33 11.79 5.63 -14.60
CA LEU A 33 12.70 4.66 -15.23
C LEU A 33 12.59 4.69 -16.76
N ILE A 34 11.39 4.77 -17.31
CA ILE A 34 11.16 4.81 -18.76
C ILE A 34 11.69 6.11 -19.35
N THR A 35 11.41 7.26 -18.73
CA THR A 35 11.91 8.56 -19.20
C THR A 35 13.44 8.61 -19.17
N ARG A 36 14.05 8.26 -18.04
CA ARG A 36 15.52 8.24 -17.89
C ARG A 36 16.19 7.19 -18.77
N GLY A 37 15.62 5.99 -18.84
CA GLY A 37 16.12 4.92 -19.70
C GLY A 37 16.03 5.29 -21.18
N GLY A 38 14.94 5.91 -21.61
CA GLY A 38 14.76 6.43 -22.96
C GLY A 38 15.77 7.53 -23.29
N LEU A 39 16.00 8.48 -22.38
CA LEU A 39 17.01 9.52 -22.55
C LEU A 39 18.43 8.95 -22.61
N ALA A 40 18.77 7.99 -21.74
CA ALA A 40 20.07 7.34 -21.74
C ALA A 40 20.32 6.56 -23.05
N ALA A 41 19.31 5.83 -23.54
CA ALA A 41 19.39 5.11 -24.81
C ALA A 41 19.52 6.04 -26.02
N ALA A 42 18.90 7.22 -25.97
CA ALA A 42 18.97 8.22 -27.03
C ALA A 42 20.22 9.12 -26.95
N GLY A 43 21.09 8.95 -25.94
CA GLY A 43 22.29 9.76 -25.76
C GLY A 43 22.05 11.16 -25.20
N TYR A 44 20.99 11.35 -24.40
CA TYR A 44 20.54 12.63 -23.84
C TYR A 44 20.34 13.73 -24.91
N PRO A 45 19.47 13.49 -25.92
CA PRO A 45 19.18 14.50 -26.92
C PRO A 45 18.45 15.67 -26.26
N SER A 46 18.94 16.88 -26.46
CA SER A 46 18.23 18.08 -26.04
C SER A 46 17.03 18.31 -26.97
N ILE A 47 15.83 17.92 -26.51
CA ILE A 47 14.59 18.23 -27.23
C ILE A 47 14.20 19.65 -26.87
N GLY A 48 14.58 20.56 -27.76
CA GLY A 48 14.45 21.99 -27.56
C GLY A 48 15.79 22.64 -27.82
N GLY A 49 15.95 23.22 -29.02
CA GLY A 49 17.13 24.01 -29.35
C GLY A 49 17.38 25.12 -28.33
N SER A 50 18.49 25.84 -28.47
CA SER A 50 19.09 26.79 -27.51
C SER A 50 18.17 27.85 -26.83
N ARG A 51 16.87 27.92 -27.15
CA ARG A 51 15.91 28.87 -26.58
C ARG A 51 14.56 28.30 -26.10
N LEU A 52 14.17 27.06 -26.43
CA LEU A 52 12.83 26.54 -26.07
C LEU A 52 12.86 25.05 -25.68
N HIS A 53 12.91 24.75 -24.39
CA HIS A 53 12.82 23.39 -23.85
C HIS A 53 11.46 23.19 -23.18
N ILE A 54 10.57 22.39 -23.78
CA ILE A 54 9.31 21.99 -23.13
C ILE A 54 9.67 20.94 -22.09
N ALA A 55 9.76 21.36 -20.83
CA ALA A 55 10.08 20.45 -19.73
C ALA A 55 8.93 19.46 -19.49
N HIS A 56 9.26 18.18 -19.31
CA HIS A 56 8.26 17.14 -19.02
C HIS A 56 7.53 17.41 -17.69
N VAL A 57 8.09 18.27 -16.83
CA VAL A 57 7.44 18.80 -15.63
C VAL A 57 6.08 19.46 -15.92
N LEU A 58 5.90 20.12 -17.06
CA LEU A 58 4.64 20.78 -17.43
C LEU A 58 3.56 19.73 -17.71
N TRP A 59 3.91 18.71 -18.50
CA TRP A 59 3.05 17.56 -18.75
C TRP A 59 2.76 16.79 -17.46
N GLY A 60 3.76 16.66 -16.58
CA GLY A 60 3.61 16.09 -15.26
C GLY A 60 2.57 16.83 -14.42
N GLY A 61 2.68 18.15 -14.33
CA GLY A 61 1.71 19.03 -13.67
C GLY A 61 0.32 18.93 -14.28
N LEU A 62 0.19 18.91 -15.61
CA LEU A 62 -1.09 18.80 -16.31
C LEU A 62 -1.79 17.47 -16.03
N LEU A 63 -1.06 16.34 -15.99
CA LEU A 63 -1.63 15.04 -15.67
C LEU A 63 -2.05 14.93 -14.20
N MET A 64 -1.30 15.53 -13.28
CA MET A 64 -1.73 15.63 -11.87
C MET A 64 -2.96 16.52 -11.71
N LEU A 65 -3.01 17.65 -12.43
CA LEU A 65 -4.20 18.51 -12.47
C LEU A 65 -5.40 17.74 -13.04
N LEU A 66 -5.22 16.97 -14.11
CA LEU A 66 -6.27 16.12 -14.67
C LEU A 66 -6.77 15.10 -13.64
N ALA A 67 -5.87 14.45 -12.89
CA ALA A 67 -6.25 13.54 -11.81
C ALA A 67 -7.11 14.23 -10.75
N MET A 68 -6.76 15.47 -10.35
CA MET A 68 -7.56 16.27 -9.43
C MET A 68 -8.91 16.67 -10.02
N VAL A 69 -8.94 17.15 -11.27
CA VAL A 69 -10.17 17.55 -11.97
C VAL A 69 -11.13 16.37 -12.04
N VAL A 70 -10.65 15.18 -12.42
CA VAL A 70 -11.47 13.96 -12.48
C VAL A 70 -12.01 13.61 -11.08
N GLN A 71 -11.19 13.70 -10.03
CA GLN A 71 -11.61 13.44 -8.65
C GLN A 71 -12.63 14.44 -8.09
N LEU A 72 -12.60 15.69 -8.55
CA LEU A 72 -13.52 16.75 -8.14
C LEU A 72 -14.80 16.81 -8.98
N SER A 73 -14.73 16.39 -10.25
CA SER A 73 -15.86 16.50 -11.18
C SER A 73 -16.84 15.34 -11.09
N PHE A 74 -16.37 14.16 -10.68
CA PHE A 74 -17.14 12.93 -10.73
C PHE A 74 -17.26 12.25 -9.38
N ILE A 75 -18.46 11.76 -9.07
CA ILE A 75 -18.73 10.92 -7.91
C ILE A 75 -18.75 9.45 -8.35
N GLY A 76 -17.93 8.61 -7.71
CA GLY A 76 -18.00 7.16 -7.89
C GLY A 76 -16.66 6.42 -7.84
N PRO A 77 -16.68 5.10 -7.54
CA PRO A 77 -15.50 4.26 -7.44
C PRO A 77 -14.56 4.24 -8.65
N VAL A 78 -15.05 4.44 -9.88
CA VAL A 78 -14.22 4.36 -11.11
C VAL A 78 -13.21 5.51 -11.24
N VAL A 79 -13.49 6.63 -10.58
CA VAL A 79 -12.70 7.86 -10.62
C VAL A 79 -11.33 7.67 -9.96
N LYS A 80 -11.29 6.94 -8.84
CA LYS A 80 -10.07 6.75 -8.04
C LYS A 80 -8.94 6.02 -8.77
N PRO A 81 -9.16 4.87 -9.45
CA PRO A 81 -8.09 4.22 -10.19
C PRO A 81 -7.65 5.05 -11.41
N ILE A 82 -8.54 5.81 -12.05
CA ILE A 82 -8.17 6.75 -13.12
C ILE A 82 -7.23 7.85 -12.57
N ALA A 83 -7.60 8.45 -11.44
CA ALA A 83 -6.79 9.45 -10.75
C ALA A 83 -5.44 8.88 -10.29
N ALA A 84 -5.39 7.63 -9.82
CA ALA A 84 -4.14 6.96 -9.47
C ALA A 84 -3.21 6.79 -10.69
N VAL A 85 -3.77 6.46 -11.87
CA VAL A 85 -2.98 6.29 -13.11
C VAL A 85 -2.41 7.63 -13.57
N PHE A 86 -3.26 8.63 -13.80
CA PHE A 86 -2.82 9.93 -14.29
C PHE A 86 -1.97 10.67 -13.25
N GLY A 87 -2.33 10.57 -11.98
CA GLY A 87 -1.56 11.14 -10.88
C GLY A 87 -0.17 10.51 -10.78
N GLY A 88 -0.06 9.18 -10.89
CA GLY A 88 1.22 8.48 -10.80
C GLY A 88 2.14 8.82 -11.98
N ILE A 89 1.62 8.79 -13.21
CA ILE A 89 2.40 9.19 -14.41
C ILE A 89 2.80 10.66 -14.29
N GLY A 90 1.85 11.53 -13.94
CA GLY A 90 2.09 12.97 -13.81
C GLY A 90 3.15 13.30 -12.76
N PHE A 91 3.05 12.67 -11.59
CA PHE A 91 4.01 12.84 -10.51
C PHE A 91 5.39 12.29 -10.89
N GLY A 92 5.45 11.16 -11.59
CA GLY A 92 6.70 10.61 -12.13
C GLY A 92 7.41 11.55 -13.09
N LEU A 93 6.70 12.13 -14.05
CA LEU A 93 7.25 13.15 -14.97
C LEU A 93 7.69 14.42 -14.24
N PHE A 94 6.94 14.83 -13.21
CA PHE A 94 7.23 16.02 -12.43
C PHE A 94 8.52 15.87 -11.61
N ILE A 95 8.63 14.77 -10.85
CA ILE A 95 9.76 14.55 -9.95
C ILE A 95 11.05 14.21 -10.72
N ASP A 96 10.93 13.66 -11.94
CA ASP A 96 12.10 13.38 -12.78
C ASP A 96 12.87 14.65 -13.15
N GLU A 97 12.19 15.78 -13.35
CA GLU A 97 12.82 17.07 -13.69
C GLU A 97 13.28 17.87 -12.46
N VAL A 98 13.13 17.34 -11.23
CA VAL A 98 13.42 18.11 -10.00
C VAL A 98 14.86 18.63 -9.96
N GLY A 99 15.82 17.90 -10.54
CA GLY A 99 17.22 18.33 -10.57
C GLY A 99 17.46 19.63 -11.30
N LYS A 100 16.70 19.85 -12.38
CA LYS A 100 16.74 21.09 -13.15
C LYS A 100 16.25 22.29 -12.33
N PHE A 101 15.34 22.11 -11.38
CA PHE A 101 14.75 23.22 -10.63
C PHE A 101 15.38 23.47 -9.26
N VAL A 102 16.24 22.54 -8.79
CA VAL A 102 16.93 22.69 -7.50
C VAL A 102 18.16 23.59 -7.61
N THR A 103 18.75 23.73 -8.79
CA THR A 103 19.95 24.55 -9.02
C THR A 103 19.63 25.84 -9.77
N ARG A 104 20.35 26.93 -9.46
CA ARG A 104 20.24 28.18 -10.22
C ARG A 104 20.61 28.02 -11.69
N ASP A 105 21.48 27.05 -11.99
CA ASP A 105 22.03 26.83 -13.33
C ASP A 105 21.26 25.79 -14.15
N ASN A 106 20.14 25.26 -13.62
CA ASN A 106 19.33 24.24 -14.27
C ASN A 106 20.08 22.94 -14.63
N ASP A 107 21.01 22.52 -13.77
CA ASP A 107 21.83 21.32 -13.97
C ASP A 107 21.03 20.02 -13.78
N TYR A 108 20.87 19.28 -14.87
CA TYR A 108 20.17 18.00 -14.94
C TYR A 108 20.87 16.87 -14.15
N PHE A 109 22.17 17.02 -13.87
CA PHE A 109 23.01 16.04 -13.20
C PHE A 109 23.39 16.45 -11.78
N TYR A 110 22.68 17.43 -11.21
CA TYR A 110 22.88 17.84 -9.83
C TYR A 110 22.70 16.64 -8.88
N ARG A 111 23.81 16.15 -8.32
CA ARG A 111 23.84 14.89 -7.55
C ARG A 111 22.78 14.82 -6.43
N PRO A 112 22.50 15.91 -5.67
CA PRO A 112 21.43 15.89 -4.67
C PRO A 112 20.02 15.68 -5.23
N ALA A 113 19.77 15.94 -6.52
CA ALA A 113 18.47 15.72 -7.14
C ALA A 113 18.04 14.25 -7.10
N VAL A 114 18.99 13.33 -7.34
CA VAL A 114 18.73 11.89 -7.26
C VAL A 114 18.33 11.49 -5.85
N ALA A 115 19.04 12.03 -4.84
CA ALA A 115 18.71 11.81 -3.44
C ALA A 115 17.32 12.34 -3.09
N ILE A 116 16.92 13.50 -3.63
CA ILE A 116 15.57 14.04 -3.45
C ILE A 116 14.51 13.09 -4.04
N ILE A 117 14.66 12.69 -5.31
CA ILE A 117 13.75 11.75 -5.98
C ILE A 117 13.62 10.47 -5.14
N TYR A 118 14.77 9.93 -4.71
CA TYR A 118 14.85 8.74 -3.87
C TYR A 118 14.08 8.92 -2.56
N VAL A 119 14.36 9.99 -1.79
CA VAL A 119 13.74 10.23 -0.48
C VAL A 119 12.25 10.42 -0.65
N THR A 120 11.81 11.11 -1.70
CA THR A 120 10.40 11.32 -2.01
C THR A 120 9.68 9.99 -2.28
N ILE A 121 10.24 9.11 -3.12
CA ILE A 121 9.64 7.80 -3.42
C ILE A 121 9.55 6.95 -2.16
N VAL A 122 10.64 6.87 -1.40
CA VAL A 122 10.70 6.08 -0.16
C VAL A 122 9.74 6.63 0.89
N ALA A 123 9.71 7.95 1.08
CA ALA A 123 8.78 8.59 2.00
C ALA A 123 7.32 8.32 1.61
N LEU A 124 6.99 8.35 0.31
CA LEU A 124 5.64 8.04 -0.17
C LEU A 124 5.25 6.58 0.09
N ILE A 125 6.17 5.63 -0.12
CA ILE A 125 5.97 4.22 0.18
C ILE A 125 5.77 4.00 1.68
N LEU A 126 6.65 4.58 2.51
CA LEU A 126 6.55 4.49 3.96
C LEU A 126 5.26 5.13 4.46
N ALA A 127 4.89 6.32 3.96
CA ALA A 127 3.64 6.99 4.30
C ALA A 127 2.44 6.09 3.97
N THR A 128 2.39 5.52 2.75
CA THR A 128 1.34 4.59 2.33
C THR A 128 1.26 3.37 3.25
N HIS A 129 2.42 2.77 3.57
CA HIS A 129 2.54 1.62 4.45
C HIS A 129 2.07 1.93 5.88
N PHE A 130 2.47 3.07 6.44
CA PHE A 130 2.07 3.46 7.79
C PHE A 130 0.60 3.87 7.88
N MET A 131 0.06 4.54 6.86
CA MET A 131 -1.35 4.93 6.79
C MET A 131 -2.28 3.72 6.69
N HIS A 132 -1.88 2.71 5.90
CA HIS A 132 -2.68 1.52 5.63
C HIS A 132 -2.25 0.31 6.44
N ARG A 133 -1.41 0.51 7.46
CA ARG A 133 -0.92 -0.54 8.37
C ARG A 133 -2.04 -1.51 8.70
N SER A 134 -1.84 -2.79 8.39
CA SER A 134 -2.81 -3.90 8.23
C SER A 134 -3.86 -4.08 9.33
N ARG A 135 -4.64 -3.03 9.58
CA ARG A 135 -5.75 -3.02 10.52
C ARG A 135 -6.99 -3.33 9.71
N PRO A 136 -7.74 -4.37 10.09
CA PRO A 136 -9.01 -4.67 9.43
C PRO A 136 -9.89 -3.43 9.44
N LEU A 137 -10.68 -3.26 8.37
CA LEU A 137 -11.72 -2.24 8.32
C LEU A 137 -12.70 -2.48 9.48
N GLN A 138 -13.11 -1.41 10.16
CA GLN A 138 -14.21 -1.47 11.12
C GLN A 138 -15.53 -1.75 10.39
N ALA A 139 -16.51 -2.29 11.10
CA ALA A 139 -17.83 -2.58 10.54
C ALA A 139 -18.46 -1.35 9.86
N SER A 140 -18.36 -0.16 10.49
CA SER A 140 -18.86 1.09 9.90
C SER A 140 -18.09 1.53 8.64
N GLU A 141 -16.77 1.31 8.59
CA GLU A 141 -15.98 1.56 7.38
C GLU A 141 -16.41 0.62 6.27
N ARG A 142 -16.71 -0.66 6.58
CA ARG A 142 -17.21 -1.62 5.60
C ARG A 142 -18.59 -1.23 5.06
N LEU A 143 -19.52 -0.82 5.93
CA LEU A 143 -20.82 -0.31 5.48
C LEU A 143 -20.65 0.91 4.56
N ALA A 144 -19.78 1.85 4.92
CA ALA A 144 -19.47 3.01 4.07
C ALA A 144 -18.89 2.62 2.71
N ASN A 145 -18.05 1.58 2.65
CA ASN A 145 -17.54 1.05 1.39
C ASN A 145 -18.65 0.39 0.55
N ALA A 146 -19.60 -0.32 1.18
CA ALA A 146 -20.75 -0.89 0.47
C ALA A 146 -21.64 0.21 -0.14
N VAL A 147 -21.94 1.26 0.63
CA VAL A 147 -22.67 2.45 0.15
C VAL A 147 -21.91 3.12 -0.99
N TYR A 148 -20.59 3.30 -0.85
CA TYR A 148 -19.77 3.93 -1.88
C TYR A 148 -19.80 3.15 -3.21
N GLN A 149 -19.84 1.82 -3.17
CA GLN A 149 -20.00 1.00 -4.37
C GLN A 149 -21.39 1.16 -5.01
N ALA A 150 -22.43 1.30 -4.18
CA ALA A 150 -23.81 1.51 -4.65
C ALA A 150 -23.98 2.81 -5.45
N VAL A 151 -23.16 3.84 -5.20
CA VAL A 151 -23.21 5.12 -5.94
C VAL A 151 -23.13 4.92 -7.46
N THR A 152 -22.24 4.05 -7.95
CA THR A 152 -22.19 3.74 -9.39
C THR A 152 -23.44 2.98 -9.83
N GLY A 153 -23.92 2.06 -9.00
CA GLY A 153 -25.09 1.26 -9.30
C GLY A 153 -26.36 2.10 -9.48
N VAL A 154 -26.53 3.16 -8.70
CA VAL A 154 -27.66 4.10 -8.82
C VAL A 154 -27.66 4.79 -10.19
N ALA A 155 -26.49 5.14 -10.73
CA ALA A 155 -26.38 5.89 -11.98
C ALA A 155 -26.41 5.02 -13.23
N SER A 156 -25.76 3.85 -13.20
CA SER A 156 -25.52 3.03 -14.41
C SER A 156 -25.77 1.54 -14.23
N GLY A 157 -26.32 1.11 -13.09
CA GLY A 157 -26.43 -0.29 -12.71
C GLY A 157 -25.13 -0.86 -12.14
N LEU A 158 -25.26 -1.96 -11.39
CA LEU A 158 -24.16 -2.58 -10.67
C LEU A 158 -23.79 -3.91 -11.32
N SER A 159 -22.50 -4.09 -11.64
CA SER A 159 -22.01 -5.36 -12.15
C SER A 159 -22.06 -6.46 -11.09
N ALA A 160 -22.20 -7.71 -11.52
CA ALA A 160 -22.21 -8.86 -10.61
C ALA A 160 -20.98 -8.91 -9.69
N HIS A 161 -19.81 -8.48 -10.19
CA HIS A 161 -18.59 -8.45 -9.38
C HIS A 161 -18.62 -7.35 -8.31
N ARG A 162 -19.08 -6.14 -8.67
CA ARG A 162 -19.21 -5.03 -7.72
C ARG A 162 -20.30 -5.31 -6.69
N LEU A 163 -21.41 -5.91 -7.11
CA LEU A 163 -22.46 -6.38 -6.22
C LEU A 163 -21.91 -7.39 -5.19
N ALA A 164 -21.18 -8.40 -5.65
CA ALA A 164 -20.54 -9.37 -4.75
C ALA A 164 -19.56 -8.71 -3.76
N GLY A 165 -18.76 -7.73 -4.21
CA GLY A 165 -17.87 -6.97 -3.35
C GLY A 165 -18.62 -6.11 -2.31
N ALA A 166 -19.68 -5.43 -2.74
CA ALA A 166 -20.53 -4.63 -1.85
C ALA A 166 -21.24 -5.50 -0.80
N GLN A 167 -21.78 -6.66 -1.22
CA GLN A 167 -22.39 -7.65 -0.34
C GLN A 167 -21.38 -8.22 0.66
N GLN A 168 -20.14 -8.51 0.25
CA GLN A 168 -19.10 -8.98 1.17
C GLN A 168 -18.80 -7.94 2.26
N HIS A 169 -18.76 -6.65 1.90
CA HIS A 169 -18.59 -5.58 2.88
C HIS A 169 -19.80 -5.46 3.82
N LEU A 170 -21.01 -5.58 3.28
CA LEU A 170 -22.26 -5.52 4.03
C LEU A 170 -22.41 -6.69 5.02
N GLU A 171 -22.10 -7.91 4.61
CA GLU A 171 -22.08 -9.12 5.44
C GLU A 171 -21.22 -8.92 6.69
N ALA A 172 -20.03 -8.34 6.51
CA ALA A 172 -19.10 -8.03 7.59
C ALA A 172 -19.47 -6.76 8.39
N ALA A 173 -20.62 -6.14 8.11
CA ALA A 173 -21.13 -4.91 8.72
C ALA A 173 -22.60 -5.02 9.22
N LYS A 174 -23.16 -6.23 9.29
CA LYS A 174 -24.56 -6.48 9.71
C LYS A 174 -24.96 -5.80 11.02
N SER A 175 -24.03 -5.67 11.97
CA SER A 175 -24.28 -5.04 13.27
C SER A 175 -24.32 -3.51 13.27
N VAL A 176 -24.12 -2.85 12.12
CA VAL A 176 -24.11 -1.39 12.01
C VAL A 176 -25.50 -0.90 11.59
N PRO A 177 -26.07 0.13 12.24
CA PRO A 177 -27.31 0.77 11.79
C PRO A 177 -27.19 1.24 10.33
N GLY A 178 -28.26 1.08 9.54
CA GLY A 178 -28.22 1.34 8.10
C GLY A 178 -27.87 0.13 7.24
N SER A 179 -27.48 -1.01 7.82
CA SER A 179 -27.09 -2.21 7.07
C SER A 179 -28.27 -2.82 6.30
N VAL A 180 -29.47 -2.82 6.89
CA VAL A 180 -30.69 -3.36 6.27
C VAL A 180 -31.11 -2.50 5.07
N GLU A 181 -31.06 -1.18 5.22
CA GLU A 181 -31.40 -0.22 4.18
C GLU A 181 -30.42 -0.31 3.00
N VAL A 182 -29.13 -0.49 3.28
CA VAL A 182 -28.11 -0.72 2.23
C VAL A 182 -28.30 -2.07 1.56
N HIS A 183 -28.75 -3.10 2.29
CA HIS A 183 -29.10 -4.39 1.70
C HIS A 183 -30.22 -4.22 0.67
N ILE A 184 -31.31 -3.55 1.07
CA ILE A 184 -32.47 -3.28 0.21
C ILE A 184 -32.04 -2.46 -1.01
N LEU A 185 -31.23 -1.41 -0.81
CA LEU A 185 -30.71 -0.63 -1.92
C LEU A 185 -29.94 -1.52 -2.91
N LEU A 186 -29.00 -2.34 -2.43
CA LEU A 186 -28.19 -3.19 -3.31
C LEU A 186 -29.01 -4.24 -4.07
N THR A 187 -30.13 -4.71 -3.52
CA THR A 187 -31.02 -5.68 -4.20
C THR A 187 -31.91 -5.03 -5.26
N GLU A 188 -32.29 -3.76 -5.07
CA GLU A 188 -33.14 -3.02 -6.00
C GLU A 188 -32.36 -2.38 -7.17
N LEU A 189 -31.04 -2.27 -7.06
CA LEU A 189 -30.21 -1.68 -8.11
C LEU A 189 -30.23 -2.52 -9.40
N PRO A 190 -30.36 -1.90 -10.58
CA PRO A 190 -30.39 -2.62 -11.84
C PRO A 190 -29.04 -3.31 -12.10
N VAL A 191 -29.09 -4.46 -12.77
CA VAL A 191 -27.89 -5.17 -13.21
C VAL A 191 -27.20 -4.33 -14.29
N GLY A 192 -25.96 -3.94 -14.03
CA GLY A 192 -25.11 -3.20 -14.95
C GLY A 192 -23.93 -4.02 -15.46
N GLU A 193 -23.16 -3.43 -16.37
CA GLU A 193 -21.88 -3.99 -16.82
C GLU A 193 -20.71 -3.36 -16.07
N ASP A 194 -19.57 -4.07 -16.04
CA ASP A 194 -18.32 -3.49 -15.54
C ASP A 194 -17.82 -2.38 -16.49
N ASP A 195 -17.42 -1.25 -15.92
CA ASP A 195 -16.68 -0.22 -16.66
C ASP A 195 -15.46 -0.85 -17.36
N TYR A 196 -15.24 -0.51 -18.63
CA TYR A 196 -14.11 -1.03 -19.42
C TYR A 196 -12.77 -0.86 -18.68
N PHE A 197 -12.57 0.30 -18.04
CA PHE A 197 -11.37 0.60 -17.28
C PHE A 197 -11.15 -0.34 -16.09
N ILE A 198 -12.21 -0.64 -15.32
CA ILE A 198 -12.15 -1.55 -14.17
C ILE A 198 -11.87 -2.99 -14.61
N ARG A 199 -12.48 -3.40 -15.72
CA ARG A 199 -12.23 -4.72 -16.31
C ARG A 199 -10.78 -4.88 -16.76
N ALA A 200 -10.22 -3.84 -17.37
CA ALA A 200 -8.81 -3.81 -17.78
C ALA A 200 -7.87 -3.86 -16.58
N THR A 201 -8.08 -3.02 -15.56
CA THR A 201 -7.22 -3.01 -14.35
C THR A 201 -7.28 -4.34 -13.61
N ARG A 202 -8.47 -4.95 -13.48
CA ARG A 202 -8.63 -6.27 -12.87
C ARG A 202 -7.91 -7.37 -13.65
N THR A 203 -7.99 -7.34 -14.98
CA THR A 203 -7.31 -8.33 -15.83
C THR A 203 -5.79 -8.20 -15.69
N ILE A 204 -5.28 -6.97 -15.64
CA ILE A 204 -3.87 -6.69 -15.41
C ILE A 204 -3.45 -7.18 -14.03
N GLN A 205 -4.22 -6.87 -12.98
CA GLN A 205 -3.94 -7.30 -11.62
C GLN A 205 -3.92 -8.82 -11.50
N ALA A 206 -4.93 -9.52 -12.03
CA ALA A 206 -5.00 -10.98 -11.99
C ALA A 206 -3.88 -11.66 -12.79
N LYS A 207 -3.37 -11.00 -13.85
CA LYS A 207 -2.17 -11.46 -14.57
C LYS A 207 -0.91 -11.20 -13.76
N ALA A 208 -0.78 -10.02 -13.16
CA ALA A 208 0.37 -9.65 -12.34
C ALA A 208 0.49 -10.60 -11.14
N GLU A 209 -0.60 -10.86 -10.41
CA GLU A 209 -0.64 -11.81 -9.30
C GLU A 209 -0.19 -13.21 -9.74
N ARG A 210 -0.70 -13.71 -10.88
CA ARG A 210 -0.25 -14.99 -11.45
C ARG A 210 1.25 -15.02 -11.80
N VAL A 211 1.79 -13.91 -12.31
CA VAL A 211 3.22 -13.79 -12.61
C VAL A 211 4.04 -13.80 -11.31
N PHE A 212 3.63 -13.03 -10.31
CA PHE A 212 4.28 -12.98 -8.99
C PHE A 212 4.25 -14.32 -8.26
N GLU A 213 3.18 -15.10 -8.41
CA GLU A 213 3.05 -16.44 -7.82
C GLU A 213 3.78 -17.54 -8.61
N SER A 214 4.32 -17.23 -9.80
CA SER A 214 4.99 -18.22 -10.62
C SER A 214 6.31 -18.69 -9.98
N ARG A 215 6.59 -20.00 -10.11
CA ARG A 215 7.87 -20.59 -9.63
C ARG A 215 9.09 -19.94 -10.27
N THR A 216 8.95 -19.46 -11.50
CA THR A 216 10.02 -18.76 -12.23
C THR A 216 10.37 -17.43 -11.57
N VAL A 217 9.37 -16.61 -11.22
CA VAL A 217 9.60 -15.32 -10.55
C VAL A 217 10.14 -15.52 -9.14
N MET A 218 9.64 -16.53 -8.41
CA MET A 218 10.19 -16.89 -7.10
C MET A 218 11.65 -17.36 -7.21
N GLY A 219 11.96 -18.22 -8.18
CA GLY A 219 13.33 -18.67 -8.46
C GLY A 219 14.25 -17.51 -8.80
N PHE A 220 13.80 -16.60 -9.68
CA PHE A 220 14.53 -15.38 -10.03
C PHE A 220 14.77 -14.48 -8.80
N THR A 221 13.77 -14.31 -7.93
CA THR A 221 13.88 -13.51 -6.71
C THR A 221 14.90 -14.10 -5.75
N ILE A 222 14.88 -15.42 -5.56
CA ILE A 222 15.87 -16.13 -4.75
C ILE A 222 17.27 -16.00 -5.36
N SER A 223 17.39 -16.17 -6.69
CA SER A 223 18.67 -15.96 -7.39
C SER A 223 19.19 -14.54 -7.19
N LEU A 224 18.33 -13.53 -7.27
CA LEU A 224 18.69 -12.14 -7.05
C LEU A 224 19.16 -11.90 -5.62
N ILE A 225 18.44 -12.45 -4.62
CA ILE A 225 18.84 -12.42 -3.20
C ILE A 225 20.23 -13.07 -3.01
N VAL A 226 20.47 -14.23 -3.62
CA VAL A 226 21.77 -14.92 -3.53
C VAL A 226 22.88 -14.11 -4.20
N ILE A 227 22.63 -13.56 -5.39
CA ILE A 227 23.58 -12.68 -6.09
C ILE A 227 23.90 -11.45 -5.24
N GLN A 228 22.89 -10.82 -4.63
CA GLN A 228 23.07 -9.67 -3.76
C GLN A 228 23.86 -10.04 -2.50
N ALA A 229 23.63 -11.23 -1.93
CA ALA A 229 24.43 -11.72 -0.79
C ALA A 229 25.90 -11.90 -1.17
N VAL A 230 26.18 -12.53 -2.31
CA VAL A 230 27.54 -12.75 -2.80
C VAL A 230 28.22 -11.42 -3.11
N ALA A 231 27.54 -10.52 -3.82
CA ALA A 231 28.06 -9.18 -4.11
C ALA A 231 28.34 -8.38 -2.84
N GLY A 232 27.45 -8.46 -1.83
CA GLY A 232 27.64 -7.83 -0.53
C GLY A 232 28.88 -8.35 0.20
N VAL A 233 29.11 -9.67 0.21
CA VAL A 233 30.30 -10.29 0.79
C VAL A 233 31.58 -9.86 0.07
N ILE A 234 31.57 -9.86 -1.27
CA ILE A 234 32.71 -9.40 -2.09
C ILE A 234 33.00 -7.93 -1.80
N SER A 235 31.96 -7.09 -1.78
CA SER A 235 32.09 -5.66 -1.48
C SER A 235 32.68 -5.45 -0.09
N ALA A 236 32.22 -6.19 0.92
CA ALA A 236 32.76 -6.10 2.27
C ALA A 236 34.24 -6.50 2.33
N ALA A 237 34.64 -7.55 1.62
CA ALA A 237 36.03 -7.98 1.53
C ALA A 237 36.91 -6.91 0.86
N VAL A 238 36.46 -6.32 -0.25
CA VAL A 238 37.17 -5.25 -0.95
C VAL A 238 37.34 -4.03 -0.06
N THR A 239 36.26 -3.58 0.62
CA THR A 239 36.32 -2.46 1.56
C THR A 239 37.32 -2.73 2.68
N LEU A 240 37.31 -3.94 3.26
CA LEU A 240 38.25 -4.32 4.31
C LEU A 240 39.70 -4.28 3.80
N THR A 241 39.96 -4.80 2.60
CA THR A 241 41.29 -4.74 1.98
C THR A 241 41.73 -3.29 1.77
N GLN A 242 40.84 -2.40 1.30
CA GLN A 242 41.18 -0.98 1.13
C GLN A 242 41.50 -0.30 2.47
N ILE A 243 40.73 -0.58 3.53
CA ILE A 243 40.98 -0.04 4.87
C ILE A 243 42.34 -0.50 5.42
N VAL A 244 42.65 -1.79 5.30
CA VAL A 244 43.86 -2.38 5.91
C VAL A 244 45.12 -2.06 5.12
N PHE A 245 45.10 -2.24 3.80
CA PHE A 245 46.30 -2.21 2.96
C PHE A 245 46.48 -0.89 2.21
N TYR A 246 45.39 -0.17 1.94
CA TYR A 246 45.43 1.06 1.14
C TYR A 246 44.69 2.23 1.82
N PRO A 247 44.98 2.54 3.09
CA PRO A 247 44.23 3.57 3.84
C PRO A 247 44.35 4.97 3.21
N HIS A 248 45.37 5.21 2.39
CA HIS A 248 45.59 6.44 1.64
C HIS A 248 44.64 6.59 0.42
N LEU A 249 44.06 5.50 -0.10
CA LEU A 249 43.06 5.52 -1.17
C LEU A 249 41.66 5.92 -0.66
N LEU A 250 41.42 5.83 0.65
CA LEU A 250 40.17 6.29 1.25
C LEU A 250 40.15 7.82 1.27
N ALA A 251 39.28 8.42 0.45
CA ALA A 251 39.13 9.86 0.25
C ALA A 251 39.20 10.68 1.54
N THR A 252 40.03 11.72 1.59
CA THR A 252 40.16 12.57 2.79
C THR A 252 38.93 13.47 2.99
N GLY A 253 38.44 13.61 4.22
CA GLY A 253 37.33 14.53 4.56
C GLY A 253 35.95 13.86 4.59
N GLY A 254 34.92 14.53 4.03
CA GLY A 254 33.51 14.10 4.11
C GLY A 254 33.19 12.80 3.37
N ASP A 255 33.90 12.52 2.27
CA ASP A 255 33.70 11.30 1.46
C ASP A 255 34.06 10.03 2.24
N ARG A 256 35.03 10.12 3.16
CA ARG A 256 35.43 9.02 4.06
C ARG A 256 34.28 8.58 4.96
N ILE A 257 33.53 9.54 5.53
CA ILE A 257 32.40 9.26 6.42
C ILE A 257 31.28 8.57 5.65
N LEU A 258 31.00 9.03 4.43
CA LEU A 258 29.99 8.42 3.55
C LEU A 258 30.34 6.97 3.21
N VAL A 259 31.60 6.70 2.82
CA VAL A 259 32.07 5.34 2.52
C VAL A 259 31.98 4.43 3.73
N ILE A 260 32.35 4.90 4.93
CA ILE A 260 32.22 4.13 6.17
C ILE A 260 30.75 3.81 6.46
N LEU A 261 29.86 4.81 6.40
CA LEU A 261 28.45 4.61 6.69
C LEU A 261 27.77 3.67 5.69
N MET A 262 28.10 3.80 4.40
CA MET A 262 27.65 2.89 3.34
C MET A 262 28.15 1.46 3.59
N SER A 263 29.41 1.31 4.00
CA SER A 263 29.99 -0.01 4.29
C SER A 263 29.36 -0.68 5.51
N VAL A 264 29.10 0.08 6.58
CA VAL A 264 28.44 -0.42 7.80
C VAL A 264 27.00 -0.84 7.50
N SER A 265 26.25 -0.04 6.75
CA SER A 265 24.87 -0.38 6.36
C SER A 265 24.80 -1.57 5.40
N ALA A 266 25.69 -1.65 4.41
CA ALA A 266 25.81 -2.80 3.52
C ALA A 266 26.17 -4.09 4.28
N ALA A 267 27.09 -4.01 5.26
CA ALA A 267 27.42 -5.14 6.11
C ALA A 267 26.23 -5.59 6.97
N ALA A 268 25.51 -4.65 7.60
CA ALA A 268 24.31 -4.95 8.38
C ALA A 268 23.21 -5.63 7.53
N SER A 269 22.98 -5.12 6.31
CA SER A 269 22.06 -5.74 5.35
C SER A 269 22.50 -7.15 4.98
N THR A 270 23.78 -7.33 4.63
CA THR A 270 24.35 -8.64 4.25
C THR A 270 24.25 -9.65 5.39
N ILE A 271 24.51 -9.25 6.65
CA ILE A 271 24.35 -10.11 7.82
C ILE A 271 22.89 -10.56 7.97
N CYS A 272 21.93 -9.64 7.85
CA CYS A 272 20.50 -9.99 7.89
C CYS A 272 20.13 -10.99 6.79
N LEU A 273 20.68 -10.80 5.58
CA LEU A 273 20.46 -11.68 4.43
C LEU A 273 21.02 -13.09 4.68
N LEU A 274 22.22 -13.19 5.23
CA LEU A 274 22.85 -14.48 5.59
C LEU A 274 22.09 -15.20 6.70
N ILE A 275 21.59 -14.49 7.72
CA ILE A 275 20.73 -15.06 8.77
C ILE A 275 19.44 -15.61 8.15
N GLY A 276 18.82 -14.86 7.23
CA GLY A 276 17.64 -15.31 6.50
C GLY A 276 17.91 -16.58 5.69
N LEU A 277 19.04 -16.64 4.98
CA LEU A 277 19.44 -17.79 4.18
C LEU A 277 19.71 -19.04 5.03
N ALA A 278 20.39 -18.87 6.17
CA ALA A 278 20.67 -19.94 7.11
C ALA A 278 19.38 -20.54 7.72
N ARG A 279 18.36 -19.70 7.96
CA ARG A 279 17.07 -20.14 8.53
C ARG A 279 16.05 -20.58 7.49
N PHE A 280 16.29 -20.35 6.21
CA PHE A 280 15.32 -20.60 5.14
C PHE A 280 14.81 -22.05 5.06
N ARG A 281 15.67 -23.03 5.39
CA ARG A 281 15.29 -24.46 5.34
C ARG A 281 14.34 -24.87 6.46
N ASN A 282 14.45 -24.27 7.65
CA ASN A 282 13.76 -24.72 8.85
C ASN A 282 12.61 -23.77 9.25
N GLU A 283 12.83 -22.46 9.16
CA GLU A 283 11.90 -21.43 9.64
C GLU A 283 11.58 -20.42 8.53
N ARG A 284 10.80 -20.82 7.53
CA ARG A 284 10.51 -19.97 6.34
C ARG A 284 9.95 -18.59 6.70
N MET A 285 9.05 -18.51 7.67
CA MET A 285 8.47 -17.22 8.09
C MET A 285 9.52 -16.29 8.71
N VAL A 286 10.40 -16.83 9.56
CA VAL A 286 11.48 -16.07 10.19
C VAL A 286 12.52 -15.65 9.16
N ALA A 287 12.83 -16.53 8.19
CA ALA A 287 13.73 -16.22 7.09
C ALA A 287 13.22 -15.04 6.25
N ILE A 288 11.92 -15.02 5.91
CA ILE A 288 11.32 -13.90 5.18
C ILE A 288 11.42 -12.59 5.97
N ASP A 289 11.21 -12.61 7.29
CA ASP A 289 11.36 -11.41 8.11
C ASP A 289 12.79 -10.86 8.08
N TRP A 290 13.80 -11.73 8.11
CA TRP A 290 15.21 -11.32 7.98
C TRP A 290 15.55 -10.81 6.58
N PHE A 291 15.01 -11.42 5.52
CA PHE A 291 15.14 -10.90 4.16
C PHE A 291 14.49 -9.52 4.00
N GLN A 292 13.30 -9.33 4.56
CA GLN A 292 12.64 -8.01 4.56
C GLN A 292 13.50 -6.96 5.28
N ARG A 293 14.09 -7.29 6.44
CA ARG A 293 15.01 -6.39 7.15
C ARG A 293 16.25 -6.05 6.33
N ALA A 294 16.86 -7.04 5.69
CA ALA A 294 18.02 -6.83 4.83
C ALA A 294 17.70 -5.84 3.69
N VAL A 295 16.62 -6.12 2.95
CA VAL A 295 16.16 -5.27 1.84
C VAL A 295 15.78 -3.87 2.33
N LEU A 296 15.15 -3.74 3.50
CA LEU A 296 14.82 -2.43 4.07
C LEU A 296 16.06 -1.64 4.48
N ILE A 297 17.07 -2.27 5.09
CA ILE A 297 18.34 -1.60 5.44
C ILE A 297 19.06 -1.16 4.16
N ASP A 298 19.14 -2.06 3.17
CA ASP A 298 19.76 -1.76 1.88
C ASP A 298 19.07 -0.59 1.19
N LEU A 299 17.74 -0.67 1.04
CA LEU A 299 16.96 0.40 0.45
C LEU A 299 17.18 1.69 1.22
N LEU A 300 16.78 1.76 2.49
CA LEU A 300 16.65 3.01 3.26
C LEU A 300 17.99 3.70 3.55
N VAL A 301 19.09 2.95 3.62
CA VAL A 301 20.39 3.49 4.03
C VAL A 301 21.42 3.34 2.92
N THR A 302 21.70 2.12 2.49
CA THR A 302 22.78 1.87 1.52
C THR A 302 22.50 2.55 0.19
N GLN A 303 21.31 2.37 -0.39
CA GLN A 303 20.95 2.96 -1.68
C GLN A 303 20.75 4.48 -1.60
N LEU A 304 20.31 4.99 -0.45
CA LEU A 304 20.26 6.44 -0.21
C LEU A 304 21.66 7.06 -0.31
N LEU A 305 22.64 6.46 0.37
CA LEU A 305 24.02 6.94 0.34
C LEU A 305 24.65 6.73 -1.04
N ASP A 306 24.45 5.55 -1.65
CA ASP A 306 24.93 5.25 -3.00
C ASP A 306 24.36 6.22 -4.04
N SER A 307 23.11 6.69 -3.88
CA SER A 307 22.50 7.65 -4.81
C SER A 307 23.30 8.96 -4.94
N THR A 308 24.05 9.35 -3.90
CA THR A 308 24.89 10.56 -3.92
C THR A 308 26.18 10.37 -4.73
N ILE A 309 26.60 9.11 -4.93
CA ILE A 309 27.85 8.73 -5.61
C ILE A 309 27.55 8.20 -7.02
N SER A 310 26.67 7.19 -7.09
CA SER A 310 26.29 6.44 -8.28
C SER A 310 25.16 7.11 -9.10
N GLY A 311 24.56 8.18 -8.59
CA GLY A 311 23.50 8.92 -9.28
C GLY A 311 22.31 8.03 -9.63
N PHE A 312 21.78 8.17 -10.85
CA PHE A 312 20.55 7.51 -11.30
C PHE A 312 20.59 5.98 -11.28
N ARG A 313 21.78 5.36 -11.25
CA ARG A 313 21.90 3.90 -11.11
C ARG A 313 21.26 3.39 -9.82
N ALA A 314 21.30 4.17 -8.74
CA ALA A 314 20.67 3.81 -7.47
C ALA A 314 19.14 3.70 -7.59
N VAL A 315 18.49 4.51 -8.45
CA VAL A 315 17.04 4.47 -8.66
C VAL A 315 16.59 3.12 -9.22
N PHE A 316 17.40 2.52 -10.12
CA PHE A 316 17.13 1.18 -10.64
C PHE A 316 17.20 0.12 -9.54
N PHE A 317 18.24 0.15 -8.70
CA PHE A 317 18.39 -0.80 -7.59
C PHE A 317 17.28 -0.66 -6.55
N VAL A 318 16.74 0.54 -6.36
CA VAL A 318 15.57 0.75 -5.50
C VAL A 318 14.34 0.04 -6.04
N PHE A 319 14.10 0.13 -7.35
CA PHE A 319 12.99 -0.60 -7.97
C PHE A 319 13.15 -2.11 -7.78
N VAL A 320 14.36 -2.63 -7.99
CA VAL A 320 14.67 -4.04 -7.75
C VAL A 320 14.42 -4.42 -6.29
N GLY A 321 14.89 -3.62 -5.33
CA GLY A 321 14.68 -3.89 -3.91
C GLY A 321 13.19 -3.85 -3.52
N LEU A 322 12.42 -2.90 -4.04
CA LEU A 322 10.97 -2.83 -3.82
C LEU A 322 10.22 -4.01 -4.45
N PHE A 323 10.65 -4.46 -5.63
CA PHE A 323 10.11 -5.65 -6.29
C PHE A 323 10.36 -6.90 -5.45
N VAL A 324 11.59 -7.07 -4.95
CA VAL A 324 11.93 -8.16 -4.01
C VAL A 324 11.07 -8.07 -2.75
N LEU A 325 10.93 -6.87 -2.17
CA LEU A 325 10.12 -6.66 -0.96
C LEU A 325 8.64 -7.02 -1.18
N ALA A 326 8.09 -6.66 -2.33
CA ALA A 326 6.71 -6.99 -2.70
C ALA A 326 6.51 -8.51 -2.82
N ILE A 327 7.45 -9.22 -3.43
CA ILE A 327 7.40 -10.69 -3.55
C ILE A 327 7.53 -11.36 -2.19
N LEU A 328 8.47 -10.90 -1.35
CA LEU A 328 8.63 -11.40 0.02
C LEU A 328 7.36 -11.18 0.85
N ALA A 329 6.71 -10.02 0.70
CA ALA A 329 5.43 -9.73 1.35
C ALA A 329 4.29 -10.64 0.85
N ALA A 330 4.22 -10.88 -0.45
CA ALA A 330 3.24 -11.80 -1.05
C ALA A 330 3.43 -13.23 -0.55
N GLU A 331 4.67 -13.72 -0.53
CA GLU A 331 4.99 -15.07 -0.05
C GLU A 331 4.70 -15.22 1.45
N LYS A 332 4.96 -14.17 2.25
CA LYS A 332 4.58 -14.17 3.68
C LYS A 332 3.08 -14.37 3.87
N THR A 333 2.26 -13.62 3.12
CA THR A 333 0.79 -13.75 3.16
C THR A 333 0.34 -15.15 2.76
N ARG A 334 0.98 -15.73 1.75
CA ARG A 334 0.69 -17.09 1.27
C ARG A 334 1.02 -18.15 2.33
N LEU A 335 2.17 -18.05 3.00
CA LEU A 335 2.55 -18.97 4.07
C LEU A 335 1.58 -18.90 5.24
N VAL A 336 1.18 -17.69 5.66
CA VAL A 336 0.16 -17.51 6.71
C VAL A 336 -1.16 -18.16 6.31
N ALA A 337 -1.61 -17.97 5.06
CA ALA A 337 -2.84 -18.58 4.57
C ALA A 337 -2.76 -20.13 4.53
N GLN A 338 -1.58 -20.69 4.21
CA GLN A 338 -1.35 -22.13 4.25
C GLN A 338 -1.38 -22.68 5.68
N THR A 339 -0.76 -21.98 6.63
CA THR A 339 -0.79 -22.37 8.05
C THR A 339 -2.22 -22.39 8.58
N VAL A 340 -3.01 -21.34 8.32
CA VAL A 340 -4.42 -21.27 8.75
C VAL A 340 -5.26 -22.39 8.12
N ARG A 341 -5.03 -22.72 6.84
CA ARG A 341 -5.71 -23.86 6.19
C ARG A 341 -5.33 -25.18 6.83
N ARG A 342 -4.05 -25.41 7.09
CA ARG A 342 -3.54 -26.64 7.73
C ARG A 342 -4.17 -26.83 9.11
N ASP A 343 -4.12 -25.81 9.95
CA ASP A 343 -4.66 -25.86 11.31
C ASP A 343 -6.18 -26.08 11.31
N ARG A 344 -6.90 -25.53 10.32
CA ARG A 344 -8.34 -25.79 10.14
C ARG A 344 -8.62 -27.24 9.73
N THR A 345 -7.76 -27.83 8.92
CA THR A 345 -7.91 -29.22 8.46
C THR A 345 -7.63 -30.20 9.60
N GLU A 346 -6.52 -29.99 10.32
CA GLU A 346 -6.14 -30.77 11.52
C GLU A 346 -7.21 -30.63 12.62
N GLY A 347 -7.74 -29.43 12.86
CA GLY A 347 -8.84 -29.22 13.81
C GLY A 347 -10.14 -29.93 13.43
N THR A 348 -10.43 -30.03 12.13
CA THR A 348 -11.62 -30.74 11.63
C THR A 348 -11.46 -32.27 11.75
N GLU A 349 -10.25 -32.78 11.52
CA GLU A 349 -9.92 -34.20 11.71
C GLU A 349 -9.99 -34.60 13.19
N LEU A 350 -9.44 -33.80 14.11
CA LEU A 350 -9.54 -34.01 15.55
C LEU A 350 -10.99 -34.00 16.06
N THR A 351 -11.85 -33.13 15.52
CA THR A 351 -13.28 -33.15 15.87
C THR A 351 -13.98 -34.39 15.33
N ARG A 352 -13.63 -34.83 14.12
CA ARG A 352 -14.22 -36.03 13.50
C ARG A 352 -13.82 -37.30 14.23
N ASP A 353 -12.56 -37.41 14.64
CA ASP A 353 -12.02 -38.56 15.38
C ASP A 353 -12.67 -38.66 16.77
N LYS A 354 -12.79 -37.54 17.49
CA LYS A 354 -13.54 -37.50 18.75
C LYS A 354 -15.03 -37.82 18.59
N SER A 355 -15.67 -37.35 17.53
CA SER A 355 -17.07 -37.71 17.26
C SER A 355 -17.24 -39.19 16.92
N ALA A 356 -16.27 -39.80 16.24
CA ALA A 356 -16.26 -41.24 15.95
C ALA A 356 -15.96 -42.08 17.20
N GLU A 357 -15.09 -41.61 18.09
CA GLU A 357 -14.79 -42.24 19.39
C GLU A 357 -16.00 -42.20 20.33
N ILE A 358 -16.72 -41.07 20.38
CA ILE A 358 -17.98 -40.95 21.15
C ILE A 358 -19.08 -41.83 20.57
N ALA A 359 -19.20 -41.93 19.24
CA ALA A 359 -20.17 -42.80 18.58
C ALA A 359 -19.84 -44.30 18.78
N GLY A 360 -18.56 -44.67 18.73
CA GLY A 360 -18.12 -46.05 19.00
C GLY A 360 -18.21 -46.43 20.48
N GLY A 361 -18.01 -45.48 21.39
CA GLY A 361 -18.20 -45.69 22.84
C GLY A 361 -19.67 -45.89 23.22
N THR A 362 -20.60 -45.19 22.56
CA THR A 362 -22.04 -45.37 22.78
C THR A 362 -22.57 -46.67 22.18
N GLU A 363 -22.00 -47.19 21.09
CA GLU A 363 -22.30 -48.53 20.55
C GLU A 363 -21.73 -49.67 21.42
N GLY A 364 -20.62 -49.44 22.13
CA GLY A 364 -20.07 -50.40 23.10
C GLY A 364 -20.90 -50.49 24.39
N GLU A 365 -21.32 -49.33 24.91
CA GLU A 365 -22.13 -49.24 26.14
C GLU A 365 -23.58 -49.71 25.93
N THR A 366 -24.14 -49.54 24.73
CA THR A 366 -25.45 -50.11 24.38
C THR A 366 -25.42 -51.62 24.22
N ARG A 367 -24.33 -52.20 23.71
CA ARG A 367 -24.16 -53.67 23.65
C ARG A 367 -23.98 -54.30 25.04
N GLU A 368 -23.29 -53.64 25.96
CA GLU A 368 -23.10 -54.16 27.32
C GLU A 368 -24.40 -54.08 28.15
N ILE A 369 -25.29 -53.13 27.85
CA ILE A 369 -26.64 -53.05 28.44
C ILE A 369 -27.62 -54.05 27.78
N GLU A 370 -27.45 -54.36 26.49
CA GLU A 370 -28.27 -55.34 25.77
C GLU A 370 -27.91 -56.78 26.17
N ASP A 371 -26.62 -57.11 26.32
CA ASP A 371 -26.16 -58.42 26.82
C ASP A 371 -26.50 -58.63 28.32
N ALA A 372 -26.48 -57.57 29.15
CA ALA A 372 -26.94 -57.64 30.54
C ALA A 372 -28.47 -57.71 30.69
N GLY A 373 -29.21 -57.27 29.67
CA GLY A 373 -30.67 -57.38 29.58
C GLY A 373 -31.17 -58.77 29.18
N GLU A 374 -30.41 -59.49 28.34
CA GLU A 374 -30.75 -60.86 27.93
C GLU A 374 -30.44 -61.93 29.00
N GLU A 375 -29.51 -61.68 29.93
CA GLU A 375 -29.22 -62.61 31.03
C GLU A 375 -30.26 -62.53 32.18
N LEU A 376 -31.04 -61.45 32.27
CA LEU A 376 -32.07 -61.25 33.29
C LEU A 376 -33.53 -61.51 32.82
N ALA A 377 -33.74 -61.81 31.54
CA ALA A 377 -35.07 -62.08 30.96
C ALA A 377 -35.45 -63.59 30.94
N GLY A 378 -34.69 -64.44 31.65
CA GLY A 378 -34.92 -65.89 31.72
C GLY A 378 -35.63 -66.40 32.97
N THR A 379 -35.91 -65.56 33.97
CA THR A 379 -36.49 -65.99 35.24
C THR A 379 -37.59 -65.08 35.75
N SER A 380 -38.78 -65.69 35.87
CA SER A 380 -39.87 -65.28 36.76
C SER A 380 -40.88 -64.25 36.24
N THR A 381 -41.75 -64.72 35.36
CA THR A 381 -43.20 -64.57 35.58
C THR A 381 -43.55 -64.85 37.05
N LYS A 382 -44.49 -64.07 37.60
CA LYS A 382 -45.25 -64.30 38.85
C LYS A 382 -44.66 -63.60 40.09
N VAL A 383 -45.18 -62.42 40.43
CA VAL A 383 -45.96 -62.15 41.65
C VAL A 383 -46.81 -60.89 41.38
N GLU A 384 -48.06 -60.99 41.83
CA GLU A 384 -49.19 -60.08 41.69
C GLU A 384 -49.05 -58.73 42.42
N HIS A 385 -49.97 -57.82 42.06
CA HIS A 385 -50.74 -56.91 42.92
C HIS A 385 -50.09 -56.34 44.21
N GLU A 386 -50.13 -55.00 44.34
CA GLU A 386 -50.79 -54.25 45.45
C GLU A 386 -50.15 -52.84 45.65
N ALA A 387 -51.00 -51.87 46.02
CA ALA A 387 -50.75 -50.44 46.39
C ALA A 387 -50.51 -49.45 45.22
N VAL A 388 -51.45 -48.58 44.80
CA VAL A 388 -52.32 -47.58 45.47
C VAL A 388 -51.57 -46.28 45.87
N ASP A 389 -52.05 -45.19 45.25
CA ASP A 389 -52.08 -43.78 45.67
C ASP A 389 -50.87 -43.12 46.32
N GLU A 390 -50.29 -42.15 45.60
CA GLU A 390 -50.02 -40.85 46.21
C GLU A 390 -50.30 -39.70 45.20
N ILE A 391 -51.49 -39.10 45.34
CA ILE A 391 -51.75 -37.63 45.33
C ILE A 391 -51.42 -36.91 44.00
N VAL A 392 -52.35 -36.68 43.07
CA VAL A 392 -53.49 -35.71 43.05
C VAL A 392 -53.11 -34.28 43.46
N ARG A 393 -53.51 -33.33 42.59
CA ARG A 393 -53.76 -31.88 42.82
C ARG A 393 -52.67 -30.94 42.32
N ASP A 394 -52.97 -29.89 41.58
CA ASP A 394 -54.21 -29.31 41.05
C ASP A 394 -53.71 -28.36 39.94
N GLU A 395 -54.24 -28.45 38.71
CA GLU A 395 -55.36 -27.64 38.18
C GLU A 395 -54.92 -26.19 37.91
N GLU A 396 -54.86 -25.79 36.63
CA GLU A 396 -55.97 -25.11 35.88
C GLU A 396 -56.09 -23.64 36.33
N GLN A 397 -56.43 -22.62 35.54
CA GLN A 397 -57.01 -22.40 34.21
C GLN A 397 -56.80 -20.86 33.99
N GLU A 398 -56.55 -20.34 32.77
CA GLU A 398 -57.55 -19.63 31.92
C GLU A 398 -58.25 -18.41 32.61
N ILE A 399 -58.55 -17.23 32.03
CA ILE A 399 -58.77 -16.74 30.65
C ILE A 399 -59.13 -15.21 30.71
N GLU A 400 -59.08 -14.50 29.57
CA GLU A 400 -59.80 -13.24 29.13
C GLU A 400 -59.61 -11.87 29.87
N VAL A 401 -59.15 -10.79 29.19
CA VAL A 401 -59.80 -9.76 28.30
C VAL A 401 -60.43 -8.57 29.07
N ASP A 402 -59.96 -7.32 28.81
CA ASP A 402 -60.70 -6.20 28.14
C ASP A 402 -59.84 -4.90 28.06
N PRO A 403 -60.12 -3.95 27.12
CA PRO A 403 -59.34 -2.76 26.80
C PRO A 403 -59.87 -1.48 27.49
N ASP A 404 -59.35 -0.32 27.05
CA ASP A 404 -59.68 1.08 27.38
C ASP A 404 -58.82 1.80 28.44
N SER A 405 -58.03 2.76 27.94
CA SER A 405 -57.95 4.11 28.52
C SER A 405 -57.36 5.06 27.48
N GLU A 406 -58.22 5.96 27.01
CA GLU A 406 -57.91 7.18 26.28
C GLU A 406 -57.17 8.20 27.17
N ASP A 407 -56.63 9.22 26.48
CA ASP A 407 -56.35 10.58 26.93
C ASP A 407 -55.18 10.86 27.89
N ASP A 408 -54.18 11.58 27.39
CA ASP A 408 -54.06 13.01 27.74
C ASP A 408 -53.17 13.79 26.76
N LEU A 409 -53.71 14.95 26.38
CA LEU A 409 -53.13 16.03 25.60
C LEU A 409 -52.08 16.77 26.45
N GLU A 410 -51.05 17.36 25.83
CA GLU A 410 -50.76 18.79 26.04
C GLU A 410 -49.78 19.35 25.01
N GLU A 411 -50.19 20.51 24.52
CA GLU A 411 -49.65 21.43 23.53
C GLU A 411 -49.02 22.60 24.30
N SER A 412 -47.85 23.12 23.88
CA SER A 412 -47.48 24.53 24.11
C SER A 412 -46.16 24.90 23.41
N ASP A 413 -46.32 25.47 22.22
CA ASP A 413 -45.95 26.85 21.85
C ASP A 413 -44.76 27.60 22.45
N SER A 414 -44.29 28.52 21.57
CA SER A 414 -43.49 29.74 21.74
C SER A 414 -41.97 29.57 21.70
N GLU A 415 -41.15 30.38 21.02
CA GLU A 415 -41.26 31.62 20.23
C GLU A 415 -39.87 31.74 19.55
N ASN A 416 -39.78 31.90 18.23
CA ASN A 416 -39.52 33.17 17.54
C ASN A 416 -38.43 34.05 18.20
N GLU A 417 -37.27 34.24 17.52
CA GLU A 417 -36.67 35.56 17.25
C GLU A 417 -35.31 35.43 16.51
N GLN A 418 -35.32 35.78 15.22
CA GLN A 418 -34.26 36.53 14.53
C GLN A 418 -34.77 37.99 14.43
N PRO A 419 -33.95 39.07 14.34
CA PRO A 419 -32.98 39.21 13.23
C PRO A 419 -31.79 40.19 13.36
N GLN A 420 -30.86 40.07 12.39
CA GLN A 420 -30.14 41.12 11.63
C GLN A 420 -29.15 42.12 12.29
N GLN A 421 -27.93 42.19 11.70
CA GLN A 421 -27.24 43.35 11.04
C GLN A 421 -25.71 43.10 11.08
N ALA A 422 -24.97 42.85 9.99
CA ALA A 422 -24.58 43.70 8.85
C ALA A 422 -23.72 44.93 9.23
N VAL A 423 -22.38 44.87 9.05
CA VAL A 423 -21.48 45.96 8.56
C VAL A 423 -20.16 45.34 8.03
N THR A 424 -19.68 45.81 6.87
CA THR A 424 -18.32 45.66 6.29
C THR A 424 -17.71 47.08 6.11
N PRO A 425 -16.52 47.29 5.53
CA PRO A 425 -15.16 46.79 5.80
C PRO A 425 -14.19 47.97 6.09
N GLU A 426 -12.99 47.74 6.63
CA GLU A 426 -11.92 48.75 6.61
C GLU A 426 -10.57 48.21 6.17
N SER A 427 -10.00 48.99 5.26
CA SER A 427 -8.63 49.02 4.73
C SER A 427 -7.59 49.35 5.80
N GLY A 428 -6.41 48.73 5.72
CA GLY A 428 -5.26 49.14 6.51
C GLY A 428 -3.94 48.58 5.97
N GLU A 429 -3.32 49.33 5.06
CA GLU A 429 -1.87 49.25 4.83
C GLU A 429 -1.12 49.69 6.11
N SER A 430 -0.08 48.97 6.52
CA SER A 430 1.15 49.57 7.08
C SER A 430 2.24 48.51 7.31
N VAL A 431 3.38 48.65 6.61
CA VAL A 431 4.68 49.11 7.11
C VAL A 431 5.60 47.97 7.58
N TRP A 432 6.57 47.64 6.71
CA TRP A 432 7.80 46.92 7.04
C TRP A 432 8.86 47.91 7.57
N PRO A 433 9.65 47.57 8.61
CA PRO A 433 10.77 48.41 9.06
C PRO A 433 12.03 48.21 8.18
N PRO A 434 12.89 49.23 8.04
CA PRO A 434 14.03 49.18 7.13
C PRO A 434 15.33 48.71 7.80
N GLY A 435 16.22 48.16 6.99
CA GLY A 435 17.66 48.33 7.17
C GLY A 435 18.46 47.13 7.67
N LYS A 436 19.25 46.54 6.77
CA LYS A 436 20.72 46.57 6.85
C LYS A 436 21.30 46.08 5.52
N ARG A 437 21.79 47.03 4.71
CA ARG A 437 22.67 46.77 3.57
C ARG A 437 23.96 46.15 4.13
N LYS A 438 24.41 45.06 3.52
CA LYS A 438 25.80 44.60 3.60
C LYS A 438 26.40 44.67 2.21
N ASP A 439 27.66 45.05 2.20
CA ASP A 439 28.42 45.57 1.09
C ASP A 439 28.61 44.55 -0.04
N VAL A 440 28.38 45.01 -1.27
CA VAL A 440 28.72 44.30 -2.51
C VAL A 440 30.06 44.85 -2.98
N PRO A 441 31.10 44.03 -3.19
CA PRO A 441 32.30 44.48 -3.88
C PRO A 441 32.05 44.51 -5.39
N VAL A 442 32.34 45.65 -6.01
CA VAL A 442 32.42 45.87 -7.47
C VAL A 442 33.60 45.05 -8.04
N PRO A 443 33.49 44.45 -9.24
CA PRO A 443 34.53 43.62 -9.82
C PRO A 443 35.66 44.48 -10.41
N GLN A 444 36.91 44.06 -10.23
CA GLN A 444 38.07 44.63 -10.90
C GLN A 444 38.58 43.72 -12.04
N SER A 445 38.89 44.40 -13.14
CA SER A 445 39.85 44.09 -14.23
C SER A 445 39.59 42.95 -15.22
N GLU A 446 39.71 43.35 -16.49
CA GLU A 446 39.70 42.63 -17.77
C GLU A 446 40.78 41.52 -17.89
N PRO A 447 40.62 40.57 -18.83
CA PRO A 447 41.61 39.52 -19.06
C PRO A 447 42.74 39.98 -19.99
N GLU A 448 44.00 39.74 -19.57
CA GLU A 448 45.18 39.80 -20.44
C GLU A 448 45.13 38.72 -21.52
N ILE A 449 45.29 39.15 -22.77
CA ILE A 449 45.49 38.31 -23.95
C ILE A 449 46.98 37.96 -24.01
N SER A 450 47.33 36.69 -23.77
CA SER A 450 48.64 36.15 -24.09
C SER A 450 48.59 35.33 -25.36
N ALA A 451 49.34 35.80 -26.35
CA ALA A 451 49.56 35.19 -27.64
C ALA A 451 50.45 33.93 -27.52
N GLY A 452 50.00 32.83 -28.11
CA GLY A 452 50.79 31.62 -28.34
C GLY A 452 50.60 31.17 -29.79
N SER A 453 51.63 31.38 -30.59
CA SER A 453 51.79 31.11 -32.02
C SER A 453 51.44 29.69 -32.48
N HIS A 454 50.66 29.56 -33.56
CA HIS A 454 50.89 28.51 -34.55
C HIS A 454 50.65 29.03 -35.98
N VAL A 455 51.53 28.54 -36.84
CA VAL A 455 51.91 29.00 -38.17
C VAL A 455 50.84 28.75 -39.23
N ILE A 456 50.80 29.66 -40.21
CA ILE A 456 49.97 29.66 -41.42
C ILE A 456 50.65 28.84 -42.53
N GLU A 457 49.91 27.90 -43.12
CA GLU A 457 49.99 27.49 -44.53
C GLU A 457 48.70 26.67 -44.78
N GLY A 458 47.79 26.90 -45.72
CA GLY A 458 47.82 27.64 -46.96
C GLY A 458 47.12 26.79 -48.02
N SER A 459 45.83 26.98 -48.29
CA SER A 459 45.28 26.82 -49.64
C SER A 459 43.84 27.35 -49.75
N LYS A 460 43.74 28.43 -50.55
CA LYS A 460 42.52 28.97 -51.13
C LYS A 460 41.89 27.93 -52.08
N ARG A 461 40.56 27.94 -52.22
CA ARG A 461 39.88 28.40 -53.46
C ARG A 461 38.37 28.08 -53.55
N TYR A 462 37.61 29.13 -53.92
CA TYR A 462 36.38 29.23 -54.74
C TYR A 462 35.15 28.36 -54.38
N PHE A 463 33.89 28.74 -54.61
CA PHE A 463 33.12 29.97 -54.78
C PHE A 463 31.66 29.48 -54.85
N ARG A 464 30.74 30.33 -54.40
CA ARG A 464 29.27 30.31 -54.49
C ARG A 464 28.67 30.01 -55.88
N PRO A 465 27.34 29.87 -56.07
CA PRO A 465 26.20 30.35 -55.24
C PRO A 465 25.55 29.34 -54.31
#